data_AF-A0A3R9PVR7-F1
#
_entry.id   AF-A0A3R9PVR7-F1
#
_cell.length_a   1.000
_cell.length_b   1.000
_cell.length_c   1.000
_cell.angle_alpha   90.00
_cell.angle_beta   90.00
_cell.angle_gamma   90.00
#
_symmetry.space_group_name_H-M   'P 1'
#
loop_
_entity.id
_entity.type
_entity.pdbx_description
1 polymer ?
#
loop_
_entity_poly.entity_id
_entity_poly.type
_entity_poly.pdbx_seq_one_letter_code
_entity_poly.pdbx_strand_id
1 'polypeptide(L)'
;MQTPATEIDQMIVQLNEFILPSSLMESFDVYREESVKSAARSFNDAQLSWFLDMLNRFRGSDDRKDSLVDIFDPGMYTCDHPAWEAAPGTRIEMPALTSEVARLVDRNSEFAEIAREEIREFRDHAETYADDEILGLAQIAAAALVDHGRSFHGREEAIRYLALNASAVLEDLWATDDTLWKNAPARQIQFDDMLAKRKADLLKLESTHPNFEKSDFACYADSEIRRFAFDIRSLFLTGHAKHLAICTRCQARLESWTKLVEKFEQSASIHNGRTDA
;
A
#
# COMPACT_ATOMS: atom_id res chain seq x y z
N MET A 1 32.26 -7.86 -4.52
CA MET A 1 31.36 -8.88 -5.10
C MET A 1 29.97 -8.58 -4.56
N GLN A 2 29.13 -7.91 -5.35
CA GLN A 2 27.73 -7.70 -5.01
C GLN A 2 26.96 -9.00 -5.25
N THR A 3 26.06 -9.35 -4.34
CA THR A 3 25.29 -10.58 -4.37
C THR A 3 24.14 -10.48 -5.39
N PRO A 4 23.85 -11.54 -6.17
CA PRO A 4 22.79 -11.53 -7.19
C PRO A 4 21.39 -11.16 -6.67
N ALA A 5 21.09 -11.46 -5.40
CA ALA A 5 19.82 -11.10 -4.76
C ALA A 5 19.66 -9.57 -4.66
N THR A 6 20.75 -8.86 -4.37
CA THR A 6 20.75 -7.39 -4.21
C THR A 6 20.52 -6.67 -5.55
N GLU A 7 20.92 -7.27 -6.67
CA GLU A 7 20.65 -6.75 -8.02
C GLU A 7 19.19 -6.96 -8.43
N ILE A 8 18.59 -8.10 -8.07
CA ILE A 8 17.18 -8.40 -8.34
C ILE A 8 16.26 -7.46 -7.54
N ASP A 9 16.55 -7.25 -6.25
CA ASP A 9 15.75 -6.35 -5.41
C ASP A 9 15.85 -4.91 -5.90
N GLN A 10 17.04 -4.47 -6.33
CA GLN A 10 17.23 -3.15 -6.94
C GLN A 10 16.49 -3.02 -8.28
N MET A 11 16.47 -4.06 -9.10
CA MET A 11 15.69 -4.09 -10.33
C MET A 11 14.18 -4.04 -10.05
N ILE A 12 13.69 -4.74 -9.04
CA ILE A 12 12.28 -4.72 -8.65
C ILE A 12 11.87 -3.31 -8.20
N VAL A 13 12.69 -2.65 -7.38
CA VAL A 13 12.45 -1.27 -6.94
C VAL A 13 12.40 -0.33 -8.15
N GLN A 14 13.35 -0.45 -9.08
CA GLN A 14 13.35 0.35 -10.31
C GLN A 14 12.13 0.08 -11.20
N LEU A 15 11.69 -1.18 -11.29
CA LEU A 15 10.50 -1.55 -12.06
C LEU A 15 9.21 -1.00 -11.43
N ASN A 16 9.12 -0.98 -10.10
CA ASN A 16 7.98 -0.42 -9.37
C ASN A 16 7.80 1.09 -9.59
N GLU A 17 8.89 1.82 -9.90
CA GLU A 17 8.81 3.23 -10.29
C GLU A 17 8.09 3.44 -11.63
N PHE A 18 8.07 2.42 -12.49
CA PHE A 18 7.40 2.49 -13.79
C PHE A 18 5.94 2.04 -13.76
N ILE A 19 5.53 1.28 -12.74
CA ILE A 19 4.17 0.78 -12.61
C ILE A 19 3.20 1.95 -12.33
N LEU A 20 2.10 2.01 -13.05
CA LEU A 20 1.01 2.95 -12.80
C LEU A 20 0.00 2.33 -11.84
N PRO A 21 -0.52 3.11 -10.86
CA PRO A 21 -1.63 2.65 -10.05
C PRO A 21 -2.82 2.35 -10.96
N SER A 22 -3.37 1.17 -10.79
CA SER A 22 -4.41 0.57 -11.59
C SER A 22 -5.75 0.48 -10.86
N SER A 23 -5.73 0.72 -9.54
CA SER A 23 -6.90 0.85 -8.68
C SER A 23 -6.89 2.14 -7.84
N LEU A 24 -8.01 2.43 -7.19
CA LEU A 24 -8.11 3.53 -6.22
C LEU A 24 -7.22 3.27 -5.00
N MET A 25 -7.16 2.04 -4.51
CA MET A 25 -6.29 1.68 -3.38
C MET A 25 -4.81 1.84 -3.73
N GLU A 26 -4.38 1.34 -4.89
CA GLU A 26 -2.99 1.54 -5.36
C GLU A 26 -2.66 3.03 -5.52
N SER A 27 -3.63 3.85 -5.99
CA SER A 27 -3.43 5.31 -6.07
C SER A 27 -3.22 5.93 -4.68
N PHE A 28 -3.95 5.44 -3.68
CA PHE A 28 -3.84 5.88 -2.30
C PHE A 28 -2.53 5.44 -1.64
N ASP A 29 -2.08 4.19 -1.86
CA ASP A 29 -0.81 3.70 -1.32
C ASP A 29 0.39 4.46 -1.87
N VAL A 30 0.38 4.75 -3.17
CA VAL A 30 1.42 5.60 -3.78
C VAL A 30 1.45 7.00 -3.14
N TYR A 31 0.28 7.57 -2.85
CA TYR A 31 0.19 8.87 -2.15
C TYR A 31 0.73 8.79 -0.71
N ARG A 32 0.42 7.71 0.01
CA ARG A 32 0.94 7.44 1.36
C ARG A 32 2.45 7.34 1.37
N GLU A 33 3.02 6.56 0.47
CA GLU A 33 4.48 6.42 0.32
C GLU A 33 5.15 7.77 0.08
N GLU A 34 4.63 8.59 -0.84
CA GLU A 34 5.18 9.91 -1.10
C GLU A 34 5.04 10.87 0.09
N SER A 35 3.92 10.79 0.81
CA SER A 35 3.66 11.57 2.02
C SER A 35 4.66 11.23 3.12
N VAL A 36 4.92 9.94 3.35
CA VAL A 36 5.93 9.44 4.29
C VAL A 36 7.32 9.87 3.86
N LYS A 37 7.69 9.68 2.58
CA LYS A 37 8.98 10.15 2.04
C LYS A 37 9.17 11.65 2.25
N SER A 38 8.11 12.45 2.09
CA SER A 38 8.17 13.90 2.32
C SER A 38 8.33 14.25 3.80
N ALA A 39 7.59 13.59 4.69
CA ALA A 39 7.67 13.80 6.14
C ALA A 39 9.02 13.33 6.73
N ALA A 40 9.61 12.29 6.14
CA ALA A 40 10.87 11.71 6.57
C ALA A 40 12.12 12.50 6.14
N ARG A 41 11.98 13.54 5.29
CA ARG A 41 13.13 14.26 4.69
C ARG A 41 14.11 14.87 5.68
N SER A 42 13.66 15.19 6.89
CA SER A 42 14.51 15.76 7.95
C SER A 42 15.30 14.73 8.73
N PHE A 43 15.06 13.43 8.50
CA PHE A 43 15.71 12.34 9.22
C PHE A 43 16.67 11.59 8.30
N ASN A 44 17.78 11.12 8.86
CA ASN A 44 18.68 10.24 8.13
C ASN A 44 18.25 8.77 8.24
N ASP A 45 18.84 7.91 7.41
CA ASP A 45 18.49 6.48 7.33
C ASP A 45 18.68 5.74 8.67
N ALA A 46 19.66 6.13 9.48
CA ALA A 46 19.89 5.51 10.79
C ALA A 46 18.74 5.84 11.77
N GLN A 47 18.27 7.10 11.78
CA GLN A 47 17.12 7.51 12.59
C GLN A 47 15.84 6.80 12.15
N LEU A 48 15.60 6.71 10.84
CA LEU A 48 14.43 6.00 10.29
C LEU A 48 14.48 4.50 10.62
N SER A 49 15.67 3.90 10.59
CA SER A 49 15.88 2.50 10.98
C SER A 49 15.63 2.29 12.49
N TRP A 50 16.05 3.23 13.34
CA TRP A 50 15.77 3.17 14.77
C TRP A 50 14.28 3.32 15.09
N PHE A 51 13.59 4.22 14.39
CA PHE A 51 12.13 4.34 14.52
C PHE A 51 11.41 3.04 14.17
N LEU A 52 11.78 2.43 13.05
CA LEU A 52 11.20 1.15 12.63
C LEU A 52 11.51 0.03 13.64
N ASP A 53 12.73 -0.03 14.17
CA ASP A 53 13.09 -1.01 15.20
C ASP A 53 12.31 -0.81 16.50
N MET A 54 12.14 0.43 16.96
CA MET A 54 11.32 0.73 18.14
C MET A 54 9.87 0.30 17.94
N LEU A 55 9.26 0.65 16.81
CA LEU A 55 7.87 0.30 16.50
C LEU A 55 7.70 -1.22 16.40
N ASN A 56 8.64 -1.92 15.78
CA ASN A 56 8.62 -3.39 15.70
C ASN A 56 8.80 -4.07 17.07
N ARG A 57 9.64 -3.51 17.96
CA ARG A 57 9.76 -4.02 19.33
C ARG A 57 8.46 -3.86 20.11
N PHE A 58 7.77 -2.74 19.90
CA PHE A 58 6.47 -2.48 20.50
C PHE A 58 5.38 -3.41 19.95
N ARG A 59 5.33 -3.64 18.63
CA ARG A 59 4.36 -4.57 18.00
C ARG A 59 4.59 -6.04 18.36
N GLY A 60 5.83 -6.41 18.69
CA GLY A 60 6.21 -7.78 19.00
C GLY A 60 6.82 -8.52 17.81
N SER A 61 7.43 -9.68 18.10
CA SER A 61 8.19 -10.46 17.10
C SER A 61 7.34 -11.02 15.95
N ASP A 62 6.07 -11.27 16.23
CA ASP A 62 5.19 -12.04 15.35
C ASP A 62 4.50 -11.17 14.29
N ASP A 63 4.55 -9.84 14.45
CA ASP A 63 3.98 -8.86 13.51
C ASP A 63 4.99 -7.76 13.14
N ARG A 64 6.22 -8.18 12.90
CA ARG A 64 7.29 -7.30 12.41
C ARG A 64 6.97 -6.83 10.99
N LYS A 65 7.13 -5.53 10.73
CA LYS A 65 7.01 -4.91 9.40
C LYS A 65 8.37 -4.44 8.85
N ASP A 66 8.44 -4.34 7.53
CA ASP A 66 9.65 -4.02 6.79
C ASP A 66 9.84 -2.51 6.54
N SER A 67 8.79 -1.70 6.67
CA SER A 67 8.87 -0.26 6.50
C SER A 67 7.96 0.52 7.45
N LEU A 68 8.23 1.83 7.60
CA LEU A 68 7.35 2.73 8.35
C LEU A 68 5.98 2.89 7.69
N VAL A 69 5.86 2.72 6.36
CA VAL A 69 4.57 2.73 5.67
C VAL A 69 3.73 1.53 6.10
N ASP A 70 4.37 0.36 6.21
CA ASP A 70 3.73 -0.91 6.56
C ASP A 70 3.30 -0.98 8.03
N ILE A 71 4.05 -0.34 8.95
CA ILE A 71 3.66 -0.23 10.36
C ILE A 71 2.32 0.49 10.50
N PHE A 72 2.10 1.51 9.66
CA PHE A 72 0.90 2.33 9.67
C PHE A 72 -0.02 1.99 8.49
N ASP A 73 0.02 0.74 8.05
CA ASP A 73 -0.84 0.24 6.99
C ASP A 73 -2.25 -0.05 7.52
N PRO A 74 -3.31 0.53 6.94
CA PRO A 74 -4.68 0.10 7.21
C PRO A 74 -4.99 -1.30 6.66
N GLY A 75 -3.97 -2.12 6.34
CA GLY A 75 -4.01 -3.40 5.66
C GLY A 75 -5.12 -4.34 6.11
N MET A 76 -5.29 -4.45 7.43
CA MET A 76 -6.33 -5.27 8.07
C MET A 76 -7.76 -4.90 7.63
N TYR A 77 -7.99 -3.67 7.19
CA TYR A 77 -9.27 -3.16 6.73
C TYR A 77 -9.38 -3.06 5.22
N THR A 78 -8.25 -3.15 4.54
CA THR A 78 -8.19 -2.92 3.11
C THR A 78 -8.32 -4.20 2.32
N CYS A 79 -8.00 -5.39 2.86
CA CYS A 79 -8.00 -6.65 2.10
C CYS A 79 -9.23 -6.87 1.19
N ASP A 80 -10.45 -6.63 1.71
CA ASP A 80 -11.71 -6.79 0.97
C ASP A 80 -12.33 -5.45 0.55
N HIS A 81 -11.56 -4.37 0.59
CA HIS A 81 -12.07 -3.02 0.37
C HIS A 81 -12.39 -2.80 -1.12
N PRO A 82 -13.57 -2.21 -1.46
CA PRO A 82 -14.00 -2.04 -2.84
C PRO A 82 -13.06 -1.15 -3.68
N ALA A 83 -12.19 -0.38 -3.03
CA ALA A 83 -11.19 0.45 -3.71
C ALA A 83 -10.10 -0.35 -4.45
N TRP A 84 -9.90 -1.64 -4.14
CA TRP A 84 -9.02 -2.51 -4.93
C TRP A 84 -9.53 -2.75 -6.35
N GLU A 85 -10.86 -2.76 -6.53
CA GLU A 85 -11.50 -2.98 -7.82
C GLU A 85 -11.95 -1.66 -8.48
N ALA A 86 -12.02 -0.58 -7.72
CA ALA A 86 -12.35 0.74 -8.23
C ALA A 86 -11.23 1.30 -9.12
N ALA A 87 -11.59 2.05 -10.15
CA ALA A 87 -10.60 2.74 -10.98
C ALA A 87 -9.79 3.76 -10.16
N PRO A 88 -8.55 4.09 -10.58
CA PRO A 88 -7.74 5.15 -9.98
C PRO A 88 -8.53 6.45 -9.81
N GLY A 89 -8.28 7.15 -8.71
CA GLY A 89 -8.98 8.37 -8.36
C GLY A 89 -8.25 9.18 -7.31
N THR A 90 -8.90 10.23 -6.83
CA THR A 90 -8.31 11.24 -5.92
C THR A 90 -9.01 11.30 -4.57
N ARG A 91 -9.98 10.41 -4.33
CA ARG A 91 -10.76 10.37 -3.11
C ARG A 91 -11.07 8.95 -2.70
N ILE A 92 -10.79 8.61 -1.45
CA ILE A 92 -11.02 7.28 -0.88
C ILE A 92 -11.72 7.40 0.46
N GLU A 93 -12.59 6.43 0.77
CA GLU A 93 -13.12 6.23 2.11
C GLU A 93 -12.24 5.22 2.82
N MET A 94 -11.80 5.55 4.03
CA MET A 94 -10.98 4.68 4.88
C MET A 94 -11.64 4.57 6.26
N PRO A 95 -11.39 3.48 7.01
CA PRO A 95 -11.87 3.38 8.38
C PRO A 95 -11.27 4.47 9.28
N ALA A 96 -11.92 4.66 10.43
CA ALA A 96 -11.41 5.49 11.52
C ALA A 96 -10.04 4.99 11.98
N LEU A 97 -9.23 5.90 12.51
CA LEU A 97 -7.98 5.52 13.16
C LEU A 97 -8.24 4.90 14.54
N THR A 98 -7.39 3.98 14.96
CA THR A 98 -7.44 3.41 16.32
C THR A 98 -7.42 4.50 17.40
N SER A 99 -6.65 5.57 17.16
CA SER A 99 -6.64 6.75 18.04
C SER A 99 -7.93 7.58 18.06
N GLU A 100 -8.76 7.52 17.01
CA GLU A 100 -10.10 8.13 16.99
C GLU A 100 -11.12 7.23 17.70
N VAL A 101 -11.04 5.92 17.45
CA VAL A 101 -11.85 4.90 18.14
C VAL A 101 -11.68 5.00 19.65
N ALA A 102 -10.44 5.10 20.13
CA ALA A 102 -10.11 5.23 21.55
C ALA A 102 -10.82 6.41 22.24
N ARG A 103 -11.25 7.44 21.49
CA ARG A 103 -11.98 8.59 22.02
C ARG A 103 -13.49 8.35 22.14
N LEU A 104 -14.02 7.38 21.41
CA LEU A 104 -15.45 7.10 21.30
C LEU A 104 -15.91 5.99 22.25
N VAL A 105 -15.02 5.04 22.57
CA VAL A 105 -15.36 3.89 23.42
C VAL A 105 -15.61 4.29 24.88
N ASP A 106 -16.41 3.49 25.58
CA ASP A 106 -16.60 3.64 27.04
C ASP A 106 -15.26 3.50 27.76
N ARG A 107 -15.00 4.34 28.77
CA ARG A 107 -13.72 4.37 29.50
C ARG A 107 -13.42 3.11 30.32
N ASN A 108 -14.44 2.29 30.54
CA ASN A 108 -14.38 1.01 31.25
C ASN A 108 -14.50 -0.18 30.30
N SER A 109 -14.46 0.04 28.97
CA SER A 109 -14.40 -1.05 28.01
C SER A 109 -13.02 -1.73 28.04
N GLU A 110 -12.97 -2.98 27.60
CA GLU A 110 -11.74 -3.73 27.39
C GLU A 110 -10.78 -2.98 26.45
N PHE A 111 -11.30 -2.40 25.37
CA PHE A 111 -10.53 -1.57 24.45
C PHE A 111 -9.85 -0.40 25.17
N ALA A 112 -10.58 0.31 26.05
CA ALA A 112 -10.02 1.43 26.80
C ALA A 112 -8.98 1.00 27.85
N GLU A 113 -9.10 -0.20 28.40
CA GLU A 113 -8.10 -0.78 29.30
C GLU A 113 -6.81 -1.11 28.56
N ILE A 114 -6.89 -1.86 27.46
CA ILE A 114 -5.74 -2.22 26.62
C ILE A 114 -5.09 -0.95 26.07
N ALA A 115 -5.86 0.01 25.56
CA ALA A 115 -5.33 1.27 25.06
C ALA A 115 -4.48 2.02 26.09
N ARG A 116 -4.86 2.00 27.38
CA ARG A 116 -4.06 2.61 28.46
C ARG A 116 -2.76 1.86 28.70
N GLU A 117 -2.79 0.54 28.61
CA GLU A 117 -1.61 -0.32 28.77
C GLU A 117 -0.63 -0.08 27.62
N GLU A 118 -1.09 -0.14 26.38
CA GLU A 118 -0.28 0.11 25.17
C GLU A 118 0.39 1.49 25.21
N ILE A 119 -0.32 2.53 25.68
CA ILE A 119 0.26 3.88 25.88
C ILE A 119 1.37 3.87 26.93
N ARG A 120 1.22 3.08 28.01
CA ARG A 120 2.24 2.96 29.05
C ARG A 120 3.46 2.23 28.52
N GLU A 121 3.29 1.08 27.88
CA GLU A 121 4.40 0.30 27.32
C GLU A 121 5.15 1.09 26.23
N PHE A 122 4.44 1.76 25.33
CA PHE A 122 5.08 2.59 24.32
C PHE A 122 5.85 3.76 24.93
N ARG A 123 5.38 4.33 26.05
CA ARG A 123 6.12 5.38 26.76
C ARG A 123 7.48 4.87 27.21
N ASP A 124 7.55 3.66 27.76
CA ASP A 124 8.79 3.04 28.21
C ASP A 124 9.76 2.81 27.03
N HIS A 125 9.25 2.35 25.88
CA HIS A 125 10.06 2.25 24.66
C HIS A 125 10.58 3.61 24.17
N ALA A 126 9.75 4.65 24.26
CA ALA A 126 10.08 5.99 23.81
C ALA A 126 11.09 6.71 24.71
N GLU A 127 11.28 6.31 25.99
CA GLU A 127 12.12 7.03 26.97
C GLU A 127 13.52 7.41 26.48
N THR A 128 14.10 6.57 25.62
CA THR A 128 15.47 6.77 25.10
C THR A 128 15.56 7.75 23.92
N TYR A 129 14.42 8.21 23.39
CA TYR A 129 14.32 9.10 22.24
C TYR A 129 14.05 10.54 22.66
N ALA A 130 14.67 11.48 21.95
CA ALA A 130 14.46 12.90 22.18
C ALA A 130 13.03 13.34 21.78
N ASP A 131 12.58 14.48 22.32
CA ASP A 131 11.21 14.97 22.10
C ASP A 131 10.94 15.30 20.63
N ASP A 132 11.91 15.89 19.94
CA ASP A 132 11.86 16.20 18.52
C ASP A 132 11.82 14.93 17.65
N GLU A 133 12.52 13.88 18.05
CA GLU A 133 12.47 12.58 17.39
C GLU A 133 11.08 11.93 17.50
N ILE A 134 10.49 11.93 18.70
CA ILE A 134 9.13 11.41 18.92
C ILE A 134 8.08 12.22 18.18
N LEU A 135 8.20 13.55 18.17
CA LEU A 135 7.33 14.42 17.38
C LEU A 135 7.49 14.17 15.87
N GLY A 136 8.73 13.98 15.42
CA GLY A 136 9.06 13.62 14.04
C GLY A 136 8.44 12.30 13.61
N LEU A 137 8.59 11.26 14.43
CA LEU A 137 7.97 9.96 14.17
C LEU A 137 6.44 10.06 14.13
N ALA A 138 5.83 10.83 15.03
CA ALA A 138 4.39 11.06 15.02
C ALA A 138 3.92 11.79 13.74
N GLN A 139 4.72 12.72 13.21
CA GLN A 139 4.44 13.36 11.93
C GLN A 139 4.56 12.38 10.75
N ILE A 140 5.54 11.48 10.78
CA ILE A 140 5.67 10.41 9.78
C ILE A 140 4.46 9.47 9.84
N ALA A 141 4.04 9.08 11.05
CA ALA A 141 2.85 8.25 11.25
C ALA A 141 1.58 8.93 10.72
N ALA A 142 1.39 10.22 11.04
CA ALA A 142 0.26 11.00 10.52
C ALA A 142 0.29 11.11 8.98
N ALA A 143 1.48 11.23 8.37
CA ALA A 143 1.61 11.21 6.92
C ALA A 143 1.27 9.83 6.31
N ALA A 144 1.71 8.73 6.95
CA ALA A 144 1.40 7.37 6.54
C ALA A 144 -0.10 7.05 6.62
N LEU A 145 -0.76 7.52 7.68
CA LEU A 145 -2.20 7.36 7.93
C LEU A 145 -3.07 8.39 7.21
N VAL A 146 -2.44 9.35 6.54
CA VAL A 146 -3.08 10.45 5.81
C VAL A 146 -3.99 11.30 6.72
N ASP A 147 -3.50 11.56 7.92
CA ASP A 147 -4.14 12.36 8.97
C ASP A 147 -3.68 13.83 8.87
N HIS A 148 -3.96 14.47 7.73
CA HIS A 148 -3.42 15.80 7.37
C HIS A 148 -3.85 16.96 8.28
N GLY A 149 -4.78 16.75 9.20
CA GLY A 149 -5.19 17.74 10.19
C GLY A 149 -4.45 17.64 11.53
N ARG A 150 -3.60 16.62 11.71
CA ARG A 150 -2.99 16.32 13.00
C ARG A 150 -1.78 17.21 13.27
N SER A 151 -1.88 17.99 14.36
CA SER A 151 -0.76 18.72 14.95
C SER A 151 -0.42 18.14 16.32
N PHE A 152 0.86 17.92 16.60
CA PHE A 152 1.34 17.44 17.89
C PHE A 152 1.91 18.60 18.70
N HIS A 153 1.32 18.86 19.87
CA HIS A 153 1.73 19.99 20.72
C HIS A 153 2.74 19.60 21.80
N GLY A 154 3.11 18.33 21.87
CA GLY A 154 4.09 17.84 22.83
C GLY A 154 4.25 16.33 22.79
N ARG A 155 5.29 15.86 23.49
CA ARG A 155 5.72 14.46 23.53
C ARG A 155 4.59 13.50 23.91
N GLU A 156 3.84 13.78 24.98
CA GLU A 156 2.78 12.88 25.45
C GLU A 156 1.63 12.72 24.44
N GLU A 157 1.32 13.75 23.66
CA GLU A 157 0.32 13.63 22.60
C GLU A 157 0.83 12.75 21.45
N ALA A 158 2.10 12.89 21.08
CA ALA A 158 2.76 12.07 20.07
C ALA A 158 2.87 10.60 20.52
N ILE A 159 3.30 10.34 21.76
CA ILE A 159 3.35 9.00 22.36
C ILE A 159 1.99 8.32 22.30
N ARG A 160 0.92 9.00 22.74
CA ARG A 160 -0.43 8.43 22.70
C ARG A 160 -0.88 8.12 21.28
N TYR A 161 -0.58 9.00 20.33
CA TYR A 161 -0.95 8.77 18.93
C TYR A 161 -0.20 7.59 18.32
N LEU A 162 1.12 7.51 18.56
CA LEU A 162 1.95 6.41 18.06
C LEU A 162 1.54 5.08 18.68
N ALA A 163 1.40 5.01 20.01
CA ALA A 163 1.01 3.80 20.70
C ALA A 163 -0.31 3.23 20.16
N LEU A 164 -1.33 4.09 20.03
CA LEU A 164 -2.65 3.63 19.60
C LEU A 164 -2.68 3.19 18.14
N ASN A 165 -2.00 3.89 17.23
CA ASN A 165 -2.05 3.55 15.81
C ASN A 165 -0.96 2.56 15.36
N ALA A 166 0.03 2.27 16.21
CA ALA A 166 1.05 1.26 15.94
C ALA A 166 0.81 -0.07 16.68
N SER A 167 -0.17 -0.14 17.59
CA SER A 167 -0.43 -1.34 18.39
C SER A 167 -1.09 -2.45 17.56
N ALA A 168 -0.42 -3.60 17.45
CA ALA A 168 -0.97 -4.79 16.82
C ALA A 168 -2.14 -5.38 17.64
N VAL A 169 -2.11 -5.27 18.97
CA VAL A 169 -3.16 -5.78 19.86
C VAL A 169 -4.46 -5.01 19.68
N LEU A 170 -4.39 -3.67 19.63
CA LEU A 170 -5.57 -2.84 19.38
C LEU A 170 -6.09 -2.99 17.96
N GLU A 171 -5.19 -3.20 17.00
CA GLU A 171 -5.52 -3.54 15.62
C GLU A 171 -6.39 -4.83 15.60
N ASP A 172 -5.89 -5.94 16.14
CA ASP A 172 -6.61 -7.22 16.20
C ASP A 172 -7.96 -7.15 16.94
N LEU A 173 -7.99 -6.47 18.09
CA LEU A 173 -9.22 -6.31 18.87
C LEU A 173 -10.28 -5.54 18.08
N TRP A 174 -9.85 -4.48 17.41
CA TRP A 174 -10.74 -3.68 16.59
C TRP A 174 -11.23 -4.45 15.35
N ALA A 175 -10.40 -5.27 14.70
CA ALA A 175 -10.84 -6.10 13.58
C ALA A 175 -11.92 -7.12 13.95
N THR A 176 -11.94 -7.58 15.20
CA THR A 176 -12.80 -8.68 15.64
C THR A 176 -14.11 -8.21 16.28
N ASP A 177 -14.26 -6.93 16.64
CA ASP A 177 -15.47 -6.37 17.27
C ASP A 177 -16.27 -5.44 16.34
N ASP A 178 -17.26 -6.01 15.65
CA ASP A 178 -18.21 -5.31 14.76
C ASP A 178 -18.96 -4.12 15.41
N THR A 179 -19.08 -4.08 16.74
CA THR A 179 -19.81 -2.99 17.42
C THR A 179 -19.00 -1.70 17.44
N LEU A 180 -17.68 -1.82 17.47
CA LEU A 180 -16.77 -0.69 17.43
C LEU A 180 -16.78 -0.06 16.03
N TRP A 181 -16.77 -0.88 14.97
CA TRP A 181 -16.90 -0.46 13.56
C TRP A 181 -18.11 0.41 13.26
N LYS A 182 -19.28 0.00 13.76
CA LYS A 182 -20.55 0.69 13.47
C LYS A 182 -20.59 2.11 13.99
N ASN A 183 -19.82 2.40 15.05
CA ASN A 183 -19.88 3.66 15.76
C ASN A 183 -18.72 4.60 15.41
N ALA A 184 -17.67 4.12 14.75
CA ALA A 184 -16.57 4.98 14.34
C ALA A 184 -16.83 5.62 12.96
N PRO A 185 -16.59 6.92 12.82
CA PRO A 185 -16.82 7.61 11.56
C PRO A 185 -15.79 7.20 10.52
N ALA A 186 -16.26 6.79 9.33
CA ALA A 186 -15.36 6.62 8.19
C ALA A 186 -14.71 7.95 7.82
N ARG A 187 -13.43 7.90 7.45
CA ARG A 187 -12.63 9.03 7.02
C ARG A 187 -12.72 9.17 5.50
N GLN A 188 -13.08 10.37 5.06
CA GLN A 188 -13.11 10.72 3.65
C GLN A 188 -11.83 11.48 3.33
N ILE A 189 -10.94 10.84 2.56
CA ILE A 189 -9.59 11.35 2.32
C ILE A 189 -9.50 11.80 0.86
N GLN A 190 -9.15 13.07 0.68
CA GLN A 190 -8.83 13.65 -0.63
C GLN A 190 -7.31 13.70 -0.78
N PHE A 191 -6.80 13.27 -1.93
CA PHE A 191 -5.38 13.24 -2.23
C PHE A 191 -5.11 13.59 -3.71
N ASP A 192 -3.83 13.71 -4.07
CA ASP A 192 -3.40 14.09 -5.41
C ASP A 192 -3.71 13.00 -6.46
N ASP A 193 -3.81 13.39 -7.74
CA ASP A 193 -3.96 12.43 -8.84
C ASP A 193 -2.63 11.72 -9.12
N MET A 194 -2.38 10.65 -8.35
CA MET A 194 -1.15 9.87 -8.40
C MET A 194 -0.95 9.19 -9.75
N LEU A 195 -2.02 8.82 -10.45
CA LEU A 195 -1.95 8.27 -11.79
C LEU A 195 -1.45 9.33 -12.78
N ALA A 196 -2.05 10.52 -12.77
CA ALA A 196 -1.63 11.60 -13.64
C ALA A 196 -0.19 12.05 -13.35
N LYS A 197 0.18 12.10 -12.07
CA LYS A 197 1.55 12.43 -11.64
C LYS A 197 2.57 11.42 -12.18
N ARG A 198 2.37 10.11 -11.95
CA ARG A 198 3.28 9.08 -12.47
C ARG A 198 3.35 9.10 -14.00
N LYS A 199 2.22 9.24 -14.71
CA LYS A 199 2.23 9.40 -16.18
C LYS A 199 3.06 10.60 -16.62
N ALA A 200 2.94 11.73 -15.93
CA ALA A 200 3.72 12.92 -16.24
C ALA A 200 5.22 12.73 -15.98
N ASP A 201 5.59 11.97 -14.95
CA ASP A 201 6.99 11.69 -14.63
C ASP A 201 7.61 10.72 -15.65
N LEU A 202 6.88 9.68 -16.06
CA LEU A 202 7.29 8.76 -17.14
C LEU A 202 7.54 9.46 -18.48
N LEU A 203 6.78 10.50 -18.79
CA LEU A 203 6.98 11.31 -20.00
C LEU A 203 8.22 12.20 -19.94
N LYS A 204 8.71 12.54 -18.74
CA LYS A 204 9.88 13.41 -18.52
C LYS A 204 11.18 12.62 -18.40
N LEU A 205 11.11 11.33 -18.09
CA LEU A 205 12.27 10.47 -17.95
C LEU A 205 12.92 10.28 -19.33
N GLU A 206 14.00 11.01 -19.59
CA GLU A 206 14.81 10.85 -20.83
C GLU A 206 15.67 9.59 -20.79
N SER A 207 15.89 9.01 -19.61
CA SER A 207 16.73 7.83 -19.37
C SER A 207 16.00 6.49 -19.53
N THR A 208 14.67 6.48 -19.65
CA THR A 208 13.91 5.24 -19.89
C THR A 208 13.96 4.87 -21.36
N HIS A 209 14.66 3.80 -21.69
CA HIS A 209 14.59 3.19 -23.02
C HIS A 209 13.82 1.88 -22.96
N PRO A 210 12.75 1.72 -23.76
CA PRO A 210 12.18 2.69 -24.72
C PRO A 210 11.41 3.85 -24.06
N ASN A 211 11.47 5.04 -24.67
CA ASN A 211 10.77 6.24 -24.17
C ASN A 211 9.26 6.03 -24.16
N PHE A 212 8.54 6.56 -23.16
CA PHE A 212 7.08 6.51 -23.12
C PHE A 212 6.45 7.65 -23.93
N GLU A 213 5.37 7.33 -24.64
CA GLU A 213 4.51 8.26 -25.36
C GLU A 213 3.11 8.29 -24.74
N LYS A 214 2.32 9.33 -25.04
CA LYS A 214 0.95 9.44 -24.50
C LYS A 214 0.05 8.24 -24.87
N SER A 215 0.28 7.65 -26.04
CA SER A 215 -0.40 6.44 -26.52
C SER A 215 -0.13 5.22 -25.63
N ASP A 216 1.03 5.14 -24.98
CA ASP A 216 1.41 4.01 -24.12
C ASP A 216 0.60 3.94 -22.81
N PHE A 217 -0.15 5.00 -22.48
CA PHE A 217 -0.97 5.05 -21.26
C PHE A 217 -2.45 4.73 -21.49
N ALA A 218 -2.84 4.43 -22.73
CA ALA A 218 -4.19 4.00 -23.05
C ALA A 218 -4.36 2.51 -22.69
N CYS A 219 -5.34 2.19 -21.85
CA CYS A 219 -5.65 0.81 -21.53
C CYS A 219 -6.22 0.07 -22.73
N TYR A 220 -5.82 -1.19 -22.89
CA TYR A 220 -6.38 -2.08 -23.91
C TYR A 220 -7.86 -2.38 -23.64
N ALA A 221 -8.66 -2.38 -24.71
CA ALA A 221 -10.02 -2.89 -24.68
C ALA A 221 -10.03 -4.42 -24.44
N ASP A 222 -11.16 -4.95 -23.96
CA ASP A 222 -11.28 -6.39 -23.69
C ASP A 222 -11.13 -7.27 -24.93
N SER A 223 -11.63 -6.81 -26.07
CA SER A 223 -11.43 -7.46 -27.35
C SER A 223 -9.95 -7.56 -27.74
N GLU A 224 -9.15 -6.54 -27.42
CA GLU A 224 -7.72 -6.51 -27.69
C GLU A 224 -6.96 -7.49 -26.79
N ILE A 225 -7.23 -7.46 -25.48
CA ILE A 225 -6.63 -8.40 -24.51
C ILE A 225 -6.93 -9.84 -24.89
N ARG A 226 -8.18 -10.16 -25.24
CA ARG A 226 -8.57 -11.50 -25.71
C ARG A 226 -7.73 -11.90 -26.93
N ARG A 227 -7.61 -11.02 -27.92
CA ARG A 227 -6.81 -11.30 -29.13
C ARG A 227 -5.36 -11.60 -28.78
N PHE A 228 -4.75 -10.85 -27.86
CA PHE A 228 -3.36 -11.08 -27.42
C PHE A 228 -3.19 -12.43 -26.72
N ALA A 229 -4.18 -12.87 -25.94
CA ALA A 229 -4.13 -14.16 -25.27
C ALA A 229 -4.15 -15.34 -26.26
N PHE A 230 -4.83 -15.21 -27.40
CA PHE A 230 -4.83 -16.21 -28.47
C PHE A 230 -3.63 -16.10 -29.41
N ASP A 231 -3.12 -14.88 -29.64
CA ASP A 231 -1.94 -14.63 -30.46
C ASP A 231 -1.09 -13.51 -29.86
N ILE A 232 -0.07 -13.89 -29.10
CA ILE A 232 0.84 -12.92 -28.46
C ILE A 232 1.60 -12.05 -29.47
N ARG A 233 1.74 -12.48 -30.73
CA ARG A 233 2.40 -11.65 -31.76
C ARG A 233 1.57 -10.40 -32.05
N SER A 234 0.25 -10.49 -31.94
CA SER A 234 -0.65 -9.37 -32.17
C SER A 234 -0.48 -8.23 -31.15
N LEU A 235 0.08 -8.52 -29.96
CA LEU A 235 0.47 -7.50 -28.97
C LEU A 235 1.62 -6.63 -29.48
N PHE A 236 2.67 -7.24 -30.04
CA PHE A 236 3.83 -6.50 -30.54
C PHE A 236 3.51 -5.63 -31.77
N LEU A 237 2.38 -5.88 -32.43
CA LEU A 237 1.89 -5.12 -33.59
C LEU A 237 1.08 -3.87 -33.21
N THR A 238 0.73 -3.65 -31.93
CA THR A 238 -0.11 -2.51 -31.51
C THR A 238 0.65 -1.19 -31.41
N GLY A 239 1.98 -1.22 -31.46
CA GLY A 239 2.83 -0.04 -31.30
C GLY A 239 2.89 0.51 -29.86
N HIS A 240 2.17 -0.07 -28.90
CA HIS A 240 2.16 0.36 -27.49
C HIS A 240 2.23 -0.82 -26.51
N ALA A 241 2.92 -1.91 -26.89
CA ALA A 241 3.14 -3.10 -26.06
C ALA A 241 3.74 -2.77 -24.68
N LYS A 242 4.51 -1.67 -24.57
CA LYS A 242 5.07 -1.13 -23.32
C LYS A 242 4.01 -0.87 -22.25
N HIS A 243 2.76 -0.62 -22.64
CA HIS A 243 1.65 -0.45 -21.71
C HIS A 243 1.51 -1.61 -20.71
N LEU A 244 1.73 -2.86 -21.14
CA LEU A 244 1.61 -4.01 -20.24
C LEU A 244 2.68 -4.04 -19.15
N ALA A 245 3.85 -3.44 -19.39
CA ALA A 245 4.92 -3.34 -18.40
C ALA A 245 4.59 -2.32 -17.29
N ILE A 246 3.64 -1.41 -17.52
CA ILE A 246 3.32 -0.32 -16.59
C ILE A 246 1.89 -0.37 -16.08
N CYS A 247 1.03 -1.26 -16.59
CA CYS A 247 -0.38 -1.35 -16.19
C CYS A 247 -0.72 -2.75 -15.72
N THR A 248 -0.66 -2.95 -14.40
CA THR A 248 -0.97 -4.20 -13.71
C THR A 248 -2.38 -4.70 -14.01
N ARG A 249 -3.37 -3.81 -14.15
CA ARG A 249 -4.73 -4.18 -14.58
C ARG A 249 -4.78 -4.83 -15.97
N CYS A 250 -4.05 -4.29 -16.94
CA CYS A 250 -4.00 -4.90 -18.29
C CYS A 250 -3.18 -6.18 -18.28
N GLN A 251 -2.11 -6.25 -17.48
CA GLN A 251 -1.33 -7.48 -17.26
C GLN A 251 -2.18 -8.60 -16.67
N ALA A 252 -2.89 -8.34 -15.56
CA ALA A 252 -3.75 -9.33 -14.89
C ALA A 252 -4.87 -9.84 -15.80
N ARG A 253 -5.48 -8.96 -16.60
CA ARG A 253 -6.48 -9.35 -17.60
C ARG A 253 -5.88 -10.26 -18.67
N LEU A 254 -4.68 -9.95 -19.16
CA LEU A 254 -3.98 -10.80 -20.13
C LEU A 254 -3.67 -12.17 -19.52
N GLU A 255 -3.09 -12.22 -18.32
CA GLU A 255 -2.79 -13.47 -17.61
C GLU A 255 -4.03 -14.33 -17.39
N SER A 256 -5.16 -13.73 -17.01
CA SER A 256 -6.43 -14.42 -16.83
C SER A 256 -6.91 -15.08 -18.12
N TRP A 257 -6.87 -14.35 -19.24
CA TRP A 257 -7.23 -14.89 -20.55
C TRP A 257 -6.25 -15.95 -21.04
N THR A 258 -4.93 -15.76 -20.88
CA THR A 258 -3.93 -16.76 -21.25
C THR A 258 -4.13 -18.07 -20.48
N LYS A 259 -4.33 -18.01 -19.16
CA LYS A 259 -4.65 -19.20 -18.34
C LYS A 259 -5.92 -19.92 -18.80
N LEU A 260 -6.92 -19.16 -19.24
CA LEU A 260 -8.18 -19.72 -19.75
C LEU A 260 -7.97 -20.41 -21.11
N VAL A 261 -7.19 -19.81 -22.02
CA VAL A 261 -6.81 -20.42 -23.31
C VAL A 261 -6.02 -21.71 -23.09
N GLU A 262 -5.01 -21.70 -22.23
CA GLU A 262 -4.22 -22.90 -21.89
C GLU A 262 -5.10 -24.05 -21.36
N LYS A 263 -6.09 -23.74 -20.50
CA LYS A 263 -7.06 -24.74 -20.02
C LYS A 263 -7.90 -25.32 -21.15
N PHE A 264 -8.31 -24.50 -22.12
CA PHE A 264 -9.06 -24.98 -23.30
C PHE A 264 -8.19 -25.87 -24.19
N GLU A 265 -6.94 -25.48 -24.45
CA GLU A 265 -6.00 -26.29 -25.23
C GLU A 265 -5.69 -27.63 -24.56
N GLN A 266 -5.47 -27.64 -23.25
CA GLN A 266 -5.29 -28.87 -22.47
C GLN A 266 -6.52 -29.78 -22.53
N SER A 267 -7.72 -29.20 -22.40
CA SER A 267 -8.99 -29.94 -22.46
C SER A 267 -9.26 -30.53 -23.86
N ALA A 268 -8.96 -29.77 -24.91
CA ALA A 268 -9.06 -30.24 -26.30
C ALA A 268 -8.04 -31.35 -26.60
N SER A 269 -6.86 -31.29 -26.01
CA SER A 269 -5.80 -32.30 -26.13
C SER A 269 -6.19 -33.63 -25.46
N ILE A 270 -6.86 -33.57 -24.30
CA ILE A 270 -7.35 -34.77 -23.58
C ILE A 270 -8.49 -35.45 -24.35
N HIS A 271 -9.35 -34.69 -25.03
CA HIS A 271 -10.42 -35.27 -25.85
C HIS A 271 -9.93 -35.93 -27.15
N ASN A 272 -8.80 -35.49 -27.71
CA ASN A 272 -8.18 -36.13 -28.87
C ASN A 272 -7.32 -37.37 -28.53
N GLY A 273 -7.08 -37.66 -27.24
CA GLY A 273 -6.39 -38.87 -26.77
C GLY A 273 -7.30 -40.10 -26.59
N ARG A 274 -8.63 -39.94 -26.73
CA ARG A 274 -9.59 -41.05 -26.85
C ARG A 274 -9.94 -41.26 -28.33
N THR A 275 -8.97 -41.71 -29.10
CA THR A 275 -9.27 -42.48 -30.32
C THR A 275 -9.60 -43.90 -29.90
N ASP A 276 -10.82 -44.32 -30.21
CA ASP A 276 -11.26 -45.71 -30.16
C ASP A 276 -10.22 -46.62 -30.83
N ALA A 277 -9.64 -47.53 -30.04
CA ALA A 277 -8.99 -48.76 -30.48
C ALA A 277 -9.11 -49.81 -29.37
#